data_AF-A0A7J4Q641-F1
#
_entry.id   AF-A0A7J4Q641-F1
#
_cell.length_a   1.000
_cell.length_b   1.000
_cell.length_c   1.000
_cell.angle_alpha   90.00
_cell.angle_beta   90.00
_cell.angle_gamma   90.00
#
_symmetry.space_group_name_H-M   'P 1'
#
loop_
_entity.id
_entity.type
_entity.pdbx_description
1 polymer ?
#
loop_
_entity_poly.entity_id
_entity_poly.type
_entity_poly.pdbx_seq_one_letter_code
_entity_poly.pdbx_strand_id
1 'polypeptide(L)' 'MVKIQKHIFVCVNERNSDNPKGCCSSKNSLEIMTKIKRITKKSGIGNIRVNKSGCLG' A
#
# COMPACT_ATOMS: atom_id res chain seq x y z
N MET A 1 2.12 14.50 -19.44
CA MET A 1 2.13 13.67 -18.21
C MET A 1 0.69 13.48 -17.74
N VAL A 2 0.27 12.27 -17.39
CA VAL A 2 -1.09 12.02 -16.87
C VAL A 2 -1.19 12.61 -15.45
N LYS A 3 -2.17 13.49 -15.22
CA LYS A 3 -2.43 14.05 -13.89
C LYS A 3 -2.98 12.93 -12.99
N ILE A 4 -2.31 12.67 -11.87
CA ILE A 4 -2.82 11.75 -10.85
C ILE A 4 -4.00 12.40 -10.14
N GLN A 5 -5.14 11.70 -10.08
CA GLN A 5 -6.36 12.16 -9.40
C GLN A 5 -6.55 11.47 -8.05
N LYS A 6 -6.01 10.25 -7.89
CA LYS A 6 -6.19 9.45 -6.68
C LYS A 6 -4.86 8.88 -6.21
N HIS A 7 -4.66 8.92 -4.90
CA HIS A 7 -3.53 8.31 -4.23
C HIS A 7 -4.04 7.24 -3.28
N ILE A 8 -3.49 6.04 -3.41
CA ILE A 8 -3.72 4.94 -2.48
C ILE A 8 -2.45 4.76 -1.66
N PHE A 9 -2.56 4.88 -0.34
CA PHE A 9 -1.47 4.61 0.58
C PHE A 9 -1.77 3.30 1.30
N VAL A 10 -0.78 2.40 1.33
CA VAL A 10 -0.88 1.13 2.05
C VAL A 10 0.21 1.08 3.12
N CYS A 11 -0.21 0.94 4.38
CA CYS A 11 0.70 0.71 5.50
C CYS A 11 1.48 -0.58 5.25
N VAL A 12 2.79 -0.46 5.04
CA VAL A 12 3.72 -1.60 4.95
C VAL A 12 4.69 -1.63 6.12
N ASN A 13 4.32 -0.97 7.21
CA ASN A 13 5.15 -0.84 8.37
C ASN A 13 5.41 -2.21 9.01
N GLU A 14 6.68 -2.44 9.32
CA GLU A 14 7.19 -3.60 10.03
C GLU A 14 7.63 -3.17 11.44
N ARG A 15 7.39 -4.03 12.42
CA ARG A 15 7.83 -3.87 13.81
C ARG A 15 8.28 -5.22 14.32
N ASN A 16 9.07 -5.22 15.38
CA ASN A 16 9.39 -6.44 16.13
C ASN A 16 8.11 -7.18 16.55
N SER A 17 8.17 -8.50 16.61
CA SER A 17 7.07 -9.39 17.01
C SER A 17 6.48 -9.02 18.36
N ASP A 18 7.31 -8.54 19.28
CA ASP A 18 6.94 -8.24 20.67
C ASP A 18 6.30 -6.86 20.83
N ASN A 19 6.13 -6.10 19.73
CA ASN A 19 5.48 -4.81 19.80
C ASN A 19 3.97 -5.00 20.06
N PRO A 20 3.40 -4.43 21.14
CA PRO A 20 2.00 -4.66 21.50
C PRO A 20 1.00 -4.14 20.45
N LYS A 21 1.41 -3.20 19.57
CA LYS A 21 0.57 -2.72 18.47
C LYS A 21 0.55 -3.68 17.26
N GLY A 22 1.46 -4.66 17.21
CA GLY A 22 1.73 -5.45 16.01
C GLY A 22 2.21 -4.60 14.83
N CYS A 23 2.15 -5.16 13.62
CA CYS A 23 2.56 -4.46 12.40
C CYS A 23 1.68 -4.85 11.20
N CYS A 24 1.72 -4.02 10.15
CA CYS A 24 0.96 -4.27 8.93
C CYS A 24 1.64 -5.34 8.06
N SER A 25 2.99 -5.39 8.10
CA SER A 25 3.76 -6.37 7.33
C SER A 25 3.42 -7.81 7.71
N SER A 26 3.22 -8.11 9.00
CA SER A 26 2.79 -9.44 9.48
C SER A 26 1.36 -9.81 9.09
N LYS A 27 0.59 -8.84 8.55
CA LYS A 27 -0.79 -9.01 8.05
C LYS A 27 -0.86 -8.96 6.53
N ASN A 28 0.22 -9.35 5.84
CA ASN A 28 0.32 -9.42 4.38
C ASN A 28 0.12 -8.08 3.65
N SER A 29 0.41 -6.94 4.29
CA SER A 29 0.12 -5.64 3.66
C SER A 29 0.96 -5.34 2.42
N LEU A 30 2.17 -5.91 2.30
CA LEU A 30 2.98 -5.80 1.09
C LEU A 30 2.35 -6.54 -0.11
N GLU A 31 1.72 -7.70 0.15
CA GLU A 31 0.99 -8.45 -0.85
C GLU A 31 -0.25 -7.66 -1.32
N ILE A 32 -1.01 -7.09 -0.37
CA ILE A 32 -2.16 -6.23 -0.65
C ILE A 32 -1.74 -5.05 -1.53
N MET A 33 -0.67 -4.33 -1.16
CA MET A 33 -0.14 -3.22 -1.94
C MET A 33 0.23 -3.63 -3.37
N THR A 34 0.89 -4.78 -3.50
CA THR A 34 1.31 -5.34 -4.80
C THR A 34 0.10 -5.71 -5.66
N LYS A 35 -0.93 -6.33 -5.07
CA LYS A 35 -2.19 -6.67 -5.75
C LYS A 35 -2.89 -5.41 -6.25
N ILE A 36 -3.04 -4.39 -5.40
CA ILE A 36 -3.67 -3.12 -5.79
C ILE A 36 -2.91 -2.49 -6.95
N LYS A 37 -1.57 -2.41 -6.87
CA LYS A 37 -0.73 -1.85 -7.95
C LYS A 37 -0.87 -2.62 -9.27
N ARG A 38 -1.00 -3.96 -9.21
CA ARG A 38 -1.23 -4.78 -10.41
C ARG A 38 -2.62 -4.53 -11.00
N ILE A 39 -3.65 -4.48 -10.17
CA ILE A 39 -5.03 -4.23 -10.61
C ILE A 39 -5.16 -2.85 -11.25
N THR A 40 -4.62 -1.80 -10.62
CA THR A 40 -4.67 -0.44 -11.18
C THR A 40 -3.93 -0.37 -12.51
N LYS A 41 -2.74 -0.98 -12.63
CA LYS A 41 -2.01 -1.05 -13.91
C LYS A 41 -2.78 -1.82 -14.99
N LYS A 42 -3.41 -2.94 -14.64
CA LYS A 42 -4.18 -3.78 -15.59
C LYS A 42 -5.49 -3.11 -16.03
N SER A 43 -6.09 -2.27 -15.18
CA SER A 43 -7.36 -1.59 -15.47
C SER A 43 -7.26 -0.50 -16.56
N GLY A 44 -6.05 -0.13 -17.00
CA GLY A 44 -5.85 0.98 -17.93
C GLY A 44 -6.05 2.36 -17.30
N ILE A 45 -6.35 2.44 -16.00
CA ILE A 45 -6.57 3.69 -15.27
C ILE A 45 -5.22 4.32 -14.88
N GLY A 46 -4.72 5.23 -15.73
CA GLY A 46 -3.41 5.87 -15.56
C GLY A 46 -3.34 7.00 -14.52
N ASN A 47 -4.46 7.39 -13.90
CA ASN A 47 -4.54 8.52 -12.96
C ASN A 47 -4.57 8.08 -11.48
N ILE A 48 -4.23 6.83 -11.18
CA ILE A 48 -4.13 6.28 -9.82
C ILE A 48 -2.68 5.96 -9.48
N ARG A 49 -2.20 6.48 -8.34
CA ARG A 49 -0.87 6.15 -7.80
C ARG A 49 -1.01 5.32 -6.53
N VAL A 50 -0.32 4.18 -6.48
CA VAL A 50 -0.25 3.31 -5.30
C VAL A 50 1.11 3.51 -4.63
N ASN A 51 1.09 3.92 -3.36
CA ASN A 51 2.28 4.24 -2.57
C ASN A 51 2.37 3.35 -1.33
N LYS A 52 3.60 3.07 -0.91
CA LYS A 52 3.89 2.56 0.43
C LYS A 52 3.70 3.70 1.44
N SER A 53 3.25 3.38 2.64
CA SER A 53 3.28 4.29 3.78
C SER A 53 3.88 3.61 5.01
N GLY A 54 4.36 4.44 5.94
CA GLY A 54 4.56 4.03 7.32
C GLY A 54 3.22 3.72 8.02
N CYS A 55 3.28 3.54 9.33
CA CYS A 55 2.07 3.38 10.14
C CYS A 55 1.19 4.63 10.02
N LEU A 56 -0.12 4.43 9.83
CA LEU A 56 -1.11 5.48 9.59
C LEU A 56 -1.96 5.80 10.84
N GLY A 57 -1.57 5.26 12.00
CA GLY A 57 -2.37 5.21 13.22
C GLY A 57 -2.22 3.86 13.89
#